data_AF-A0A9C9G352-F1
#
_entry.id   AF-A0A9C9G352-F1
#
_cell.length_a   1.000
_cell.length_b   1.000
_cell.length_c   1.000
_cell.angle_alpha   90.00
_cell.angle_beta   90.00
_cell.angle_gamma   90.00
#
_symmetry.space_group_name_H-M   'P 1'
#
loop_
_entity.id
_entity.type
_entity.pdbx_description
1 polymer ?
#
loop_
_entity_poly.entity_id
_entity_poly.type
_entity_poly.pdbx_seq_one_letter_code
_entity_poly.pdbx_strand_id
1 'polypeptide(L)'
;MQKVILYITVTTAFFLAGCGANEVITGNTYTRQEFKKMTYCIGMSDTAMYAATSKLKGVPMDQVTSYYATKEGFHMNIATVEEVYSETFTSVWDYTILFFEGCSLKFAKIDAKRIGPASQCAQNSMIAGLAHTYKSLGTPKVKTYKNFSVFKNKMSNNIVDDVYESRYGRADVKLDEWSSCMLKITTE
;
A
#
# COMPACT_ATOMS: atom_id res chain seq x y z
N MET A 1 60.08 -6.24 58.10
CA MET A 1 59.74 -7.58 57.57
C MET A 1 58.40 -8.00 58.16
N GLN A 2 57.32 -7.87 57.39
CA GLN A 2 56.04 -8.51 57.69
C GLN A 2 55.28 -8.65 56.35
N LYS A 3 55.08 -9.90 55.92
CA LYS A 3 54.30 -10.26 54.74
C LYS A 3 52.82 -10.26 55.14
N VAL A 4 51.97 -9.59 54.36
CA VAL A 4 50.53 -9.82 54.39
C VAL A 4 50.09 -10.09 52.95
N ILE A 5 49.83 -11.36 52.69
CA ILE A 5 49.02 -11.87 51.58
C ILE A 5 47.57 -11.61 52.00
N LEU A 6 46.67 -11.12 51.13
CA LEU A 6 45.27 -11.58 51.13
C LEU A 6 44.44 -11.06 49.92
N TYR A 7 44.00 -12.06 49.15
CA TYR A 7 42.86 -12.21 48.23
C TYR A 7 42.40 -11.08 47.29
N ILE A 8 42.64 -11.34 46.00
CA ILE A 8 41.90 -10.84 44.84
C ILE A 8 40.50 -11.46 44.87
N THR A 9 39.46 -10.67 45.11
CA THR A 9 38.07 -11.06 44.82
C THR A 9 37.70 -10.57 43.42
N VAL A 10 37.76 -11.49 42.45
CA VAL A 10 37.18 -11.30 41.11
C VAL A 10 35.67 -11.22 41.27
N THR A 11 35.11 -10.01 41.17
CA THR A 11 33.66 -9.81 41.12
C THR A 11 33.21 -10.02 39.68
N THR A 12 32.89 -11.27 39.35
CA THR A 12 32.24 -11.61 38.07
C THR A 12 30.80 -11.11 38.14
N ALA A 13 30.56 -9.88 37.70
CA ALA A 13 29.22 -9.38 37.48
C ALA A 13 28.62 -10.15 36.31
N PHE A 14 27.74 -11.10 36.64
CA PHE A 14 26.78 -11.70 35.73
C PHE A 14 25.95 -10.56 35.13
N PHE A 15 26.32 -10.11 33.93
CA PHE A 15 25.36 -9.44 33.06
C PHE A 15 24.27 -10.46 32.79
N LEU A 16 23.13 -10.25 33.45
CA LEU A 16 21.86 -10.82 33.07
C LEU A 16 21.72 -10.54 31.57
N ALA A 17 21.90 -11.61 30.78
CA ALA A 17 21.45 -11.65 29.42
C ALA A 17 20.00 -11.19 29.47
N GLY A 18 19.76 -9.99 28.96
CA GLY A 18 18.40 -9.55 28.68
C GLY A 18 17.78 -10.69 27.89
N CYS A 19 16.61 -11.15 28.35
CA CYS A 19 15.70 -11.88 27.51
C CYS A 19 15.41 -10.94 26.34
N GLY A 20 16.26 -10.99 25.31
CA GLY A 20 15.89 -10.59 23.98
C GLY A 20 14.66 -11.42 23.71
N ALA A 21 13.50 -10.77 23.77
CA ALA A 21 12.34 -11.26 23.09
C ALA A 21 12.81 -11.46 21.65
N ASN A 22 13.18 -12.69 21.32
CA ASN A 22 13.04 -13.16 19.96
C ASN A 22 11.54 -13.12 19.72
N GLU A 23 11.04 -11.94 19.35
CA GLU A 23 9.84 -11.85 18.56
C GLU A 23 10.14 -12.73 17.35
N VAL A 24 9.59 -13.94 17.40
CA VAL A 24 9.33 -14.69 16.19
C VAL A 24 8.38 -13.80 15.42
N ILE A 25 8.94 -12.92 14.58
CA ILE A 25 8.19 -12.21 13.55
C ILE A 25 7.63 -13.33 12.69
N THR A 26 6.39 -13.70 12.98
CA THR A 26 5.61 -14.54 12.09
C THR A 26 5.54 -13.76 10.79
N GLY A 27 6.23 -14.24 9.76
CA GLY A 27 6.75 -13.45 8.64
C GLY A 27 5.73 -12.76 7.72
N ASN A 28 4.47 -12.60 8.14
CA ASN A 28 3.35 -12.08 7.37
C ASN A 28 2.55 -10.97 8.08
N THR A 29 2.96 -10.49 9.26
CA THR A 29 2.26 -9.39 9.92
C THR A 29 2.95 -8.05 9.69
N TYR A 30 2.20 -6.94 9.69
CA TYR A 30 2.71 -5.56 9.65
C TYR A 30 2.47 -4.86 10.97
N THR A 31 3.37 -3.93 11.32
CA THR A 31 3.15 -3.00 12.41
C THR A 31 2.11 -1.94 12.01
N ARG A 32 1.49 -1.31 13.00
CA ARG A 32 0.59 -0.17 12.76
C ARG A 32 1.26 0.99 12.03
N GLN A 33 2.57 1.19 12.23
CA GLN A 33 3.32 2.24 11.53
C GLN A 33 3.56 1.87 10.06
N GLU A 34 3.92 0.62 9.78
CA GLU A 34 4.03 0.09 8.42
C GLU A 34 2.69 0.22 7.68
N PHE A 35 1.58 -0.17 8.31
CA PHE A 35 0.23 0.01 7.76
C PHE A 35 -0.05 1.48 7.40
N LYS A 36 0.15 2.43 8.32
CA LYS A 36 -0.08 3.86 8.05
C LYS A 36 0.74 4.39 6.87
N LYS A 37 2.02 4.00 6.77
CA LYS A 37 2.90 4.42 5.66
C LYS A 37 2.49 3.77 4.33
N MET A 38 2.05 2.51 4.34
CA MET A 38 1.51 1.87 3.13
C MET A 38 0.17 2.46 2.72
N THR A 39 -0.68 2.88 3.65
CA THR A 39 -1.92 3.63 3.33
C THR A 39 -1.59 4.94 2.59
N TYR A 40 -0.48 5.60 2.95
CA TYR A 40 0.01 6.75 2.17
C TYR A 40 0.44 6.35 0.75
N CYS A 41 1.12 5.20 0.60
CA CYS A 41 1.45 4.64 -0.71
C CYS A 41 0.21 4.35 -1.57
N ILE A 42 -0.89 3.85 -0.98
CA ILE A 42 -2.18 3.70 -1.69
C ILE A 42 -2.65 5.03 -2.27
N GLY A 43 -2.56 6.12 -1.49
CA GLY A 43 -2.92 7.46 -1.95
C GLY A 43 -2.08 7.93 -3.15
N MET A 44 -0.76 7.71 -3.12
CA MET A 44 0.11 8.08 -4.24
C MET A 44 -0.11 7.18 -5.47
N SER A 45 -0.41 5.90 -5.27
CA SER A 45 -0.78 4.99 -6.35
C SER A 45 -2.07 5.41 -7.07
N ASP A 46 -3.01 6.09 -6.40
CA ASP A 46 -4.17 6.69 -7.07
C ASP A 46 -3.77 7.79 -8.05
N THR A 47 -2.83 8.64 -7.65
CA THR A 47 -2.26 9.67 -8.52
C THR A 47 -1.49 9.04 -9.68
N ALA A 48 -0.67 8.02 -9.40
CA ALA A 48 0.05 7.28 -10.44
C ALA A 48 -0.91 6.64 -11.45
N MET A 49 -2.00 6.03 -10.99
CA MET A 49 -3.00 5.40 -11.85
C MET A 49 -3.71 6.42 -12.75
N TYR A 50 -4.09 7.58 -12.21
CA TYR A 50 -4.72 8.66 -12.97
C TYR A 50 -3.77 9.24 -14.01
N ALA A 51 -2.53 9.53 -13.62
CA ALA A 51 -1.48 10.01 -14.51
C ALA A 51 -1.19 8.99 -15.63
N ALA A 52 -1.09 7.70 -15.28
CA ALA A 52 -0.80 6.64 -16.22
C ALA A 52 -1.95 6.46 -17.23
N THR A 53 -3.19 6.50 -16.76
CA THR A 53 -4.38 6.48 -17.63
C THR A 53 -4.39 7.68 -18.58
N SER A 54 -4.07 8.86 -18.08
CA SER A 54 -4.06 10.10 -18.86
C SER A 54 -2.96 10.08 -19.92
N LYS A 55 -1.76 9.62 -19.56
CA LYS A 55 -0.63 9.44 -20.47
C LYS A 55 -0.95 8.49 -21.62
N LEU A 56 -1.53 7.31 -21.35
CA LEU A 56 -1.90 6.37 -22.42
C LEU A 56 -3.01 6.90 -23.33
N LYS A 57 -3.82 7.85 -22.85
CA LYS A 57 -4.81 8.57 -23.65
C LYS A 57 -4.22 9.76 -24.43
N GLY A 58 -2.91 9.98 -24.34
CA GLY A 58 -2.23 11.10 -25.01
C GLY A 58 -2.44 12.45 -24.35
N VAL A 59 -2.92 12.49 -23.10
CA VAL A 59 -3.06 13.75 -22.37
C VAL A 59 -1.67 14.29 -22.01
N PRO A 60 -1.35 15.55 -22.33
CA PRO A 60 -0.09 16.19 -21.96
C PRO A 60 0.14 16.29 -20.44
N MET A 61 1.42 16.24 -20.01
CA MET A 61 1.80 16.26 -18.58
C MET A 61 1.39 17.54 -17.86
N ASP A 62 1.48 18.68 -18.53
CA ASP A 62 1.10 20.01 -18.02
C ASP A 62 -0.39 20.08 -17.66
N GLN A 63 -1.26 19.41 -18.43
CA GLN A 63 -2.68 19.32 -18.11
C GLN A 63 -2.94 18.48 -16.85
N VAL A 64 -2.22 17.36 -16.70
CA VAL A 64 -2.36 16.48 -15.52
C VAL A 64 -1.78 17.15 -14.27
N THR A 65 -0.62 17.80 -14.36
CA THR A 65 -0.03 18.56 -13.24
C THR A 65 -0.91 19.74 -12.84
N SER A 66 -1.51 20.46 -13.80
CA SER A 66 -2.47 21.55 -13.52
C SER A 66 -3.70 21.07 -12.74
N TYR A 67 -4.19 19.85 -13.00
CA TYR A 67 -5.27 19.24 -12.23
C TYR A 67 -4.91 19.03 -10.75
N TYR A 68 -3.64 18.77 -10.43
CA TYR A 68 -3.16 18.57 -9.06
C TYR A 68 -2.66 19.84 -8.38
N ALA A 69 -2.35 20.91 -9.11
CA ALA A 69 -1.81 22.15 -8.57
C ALA A 69 -2.69 22.81 -7.50
N THR A 70 -4.00 22.55 -7.50
CA THR A 70 -4.97 23.10 -6.54
C THR A 70 -5.41 22.11 -5.47
N LYS A 71 -4.85 20.89 -5.45
CA LYS A 71 -5.26 19.81 -4.55
C LYS A 71 -4.37 19.71 -3.33
N GLU A 72 -4.91 19.15 -2.25
CA GLU A 72 -4.11 18.79 -1.09
C GLU A 72 -2.97 17.83 -1.50
N GLY A 73 -1.78 18.03 -0.93
CA GLY A 73 -0.60 17.23 -1.26
C GLY A 73 -0.05 17.48 -2.68
N PHE A 74 -0.35 18.63 -3.30
CA PHE A 74 0.03 18.94 -4.69
C PHE A 74 1.50 18.66 -5.01
N HIS A 75 2.46 18.98 -4.13
CA HIS A 75 3.88 18.72 -4.37
C HIS A 75 4.16 17.23 -4.65
N MET A 76 3.60 16.35 -3.82
CA MET A 76 3.79 14.90 -3.98
C MET A 76 3.03 14.38 -5.19
N ASN A 77 1.82 14.88 -5.43
CA ASN A 77 1.05 14.49 -6.61
C ASN A 77 1.74 14.91 -7.91
N ILE A 78 2.27 16.13 -7.99
CA ILE A 78 3.01 16.62 -9.16
C ILE A 78 4.26 15.78 -9.37
N ALA A 79 5.04 15.49 -8.33
CA ALA A 79 6.23 14.63 -8.45
C ALA A 79 5.87 13.23 -8.94
N THR A 80 4.76 12.64 -8.47
CA THR A 80 4.25 11.35 -8.98
C THR A 80 3.86 11.45 -10.46
N VAL A 81 3.21 12.54 -10.89
CA VAL A 81 2.87 12.75 -12.30
C VAL A 81 4.14 12.82 -13.15
N GLU A 82 5.14 13.58 -12.71
CA GLU A 82 6.43 13.69 -13.42
C GLU A 82 7.13 12.33 -13.55
N GLU A 83 7.17 11.53 -12.48
CA GLU A 83 7.70 10.17 -12.48
C GLU A 83 6.98 9.30 -13.53
N VAL A 84 5.64 9.22 -13.47
CA VAL A 84 4.83 8.46 -14.44
C VAL A 84 5.07 8.92 -15.88
N TYR A 85 5.19 10.23 -16.10
CA TYR A 85 5.41 10.78 -17.44
C TYR A 85 6.83 10.54 -17.95
N SER A 86 7.81 10.29 -17.08
CA SER A 86 9.17 9.90 -17.45
C SER A 86 9.33 8.42 -17.82
N GLU A 87 8.43 7.55 -17.35
CA GLU A 87 8.53 6.09 -17.52
C GLU A 87 7.87 5.55 -18.79
N THR A 88 8.19 4.32 -19.21
CA THR A 88 7.46 3.64 -20.30
C THR A 88 6.70 2.44 -19.77
N PHE A 89 5.41 2.35 -20.10
CA PHE A 89 4.55 1.21 -19.73
C PHE A 89 3.40 1.06 -20.71
N THR A 90 2.81 -0.13 -20.75
CA THR A 90 1.66 -0.47 -21.61
C THR A 90 0.39 -0.81 -20.82
N SER A 91 0.54 -1.11 -19.52
CA SER A 91 -0.55 -1.51 -18.63
C SER A 91 -0.62 -0.56 -17.44
N VAL A 92 -1.71 0.20 -17.35
CA VAL A 92 -1.98 1.09 -16.20
C VAL A 92 -2.04 0.29 -14.91
N TRP A 93 -2.66 -0.88 -14.94
CA TRP A 93 -2.85 -1.72 -13.76
C TRP A 93 -1.51 -2.19 -13.20
N ASP A 94 -0.69 -2.82 -14.05
CA ASP A 94 0.59 -3.37 -13.62
C ASP A 94 1.55 -2.27 -13.16
N TYR A 95 1.56 -1.14 -13.89
CA TYR A 95 2.35 0.03 -13.49
C TYR A 95 1.94 0.54 -12.10
N THR A 96 0.64 0.69 -11.84
CA THR A 96 0.14 1.21 -10.57
C THR A 96 0.51 0.30 -9.39
N ILE A 97 0.46 -1.03 -9.60
CA ILE A 97 0.88 -2.00 -8.58
C ILE A 97 2.38 -1.94 -8.34
N LEU A 98 3.20 -1.90 -9.39
CA LEU A 98 4.65 -1.74 -9.25
C LEU A 98 5.00 -0.42 -8.56
N PHE A 99 4.26 0.66 -8.83
CA PHE A 99 4.41 1.93 -8.15
C PHE A 99 4.10 1.81 -6.65
N PHE A 100 2.99 1.15 -6.29
CA PHE A 100 2.65 0.86 -4.88
C PHE A 100 3.75 0.08 -4.18
N GLU A 101 4.25 -0.98 -4.81
CA GLU A 101 5.31 -1.82 -4.28
C GLU A 101 6.59 -1.01 -4.09
N GLY A 102 7.02 -0.26 -5.10
CA GLY A 102 8.17 0.63 -5.05
C GLY A 102 8.06 1.68 -3.93
N CYS A 103 6.90 2.30 -3.78
CA CYS A 103 6.63 3.20 -2.66
C CYS A 103 6.77 2.48 -1.31
N SER A 104 6.17 1.31 -1.17
CA SER A 104 6.16 0.57 0.09
C SER A 104 7.56 0.13 0.51
N LEU A 105 8.39 -0.32 -0.44
CA LEU A 105 9.79 -0.67 -0.19
C LEU A 105 10.61 0.56 0.21
N LYS A 106 10.46 1.67 -0.52
CA LYS A 106 11.30 2.87 -0.33
C LYS A 106 10.87 3.75 0.85
N PHE A 107 9.57 3.99 0.99
CA PHE A 107 8.99 4.92 1.95
C PHE A 107 8.49 4.21 3.22
N ALA A 108 7.71 3.14 3.06
CA ALA A 108 7.22 2.37 4.20
C ALA A 108 8.29 1.44 4.80
N LYS A 109 9.41 1.23 4.09
CA LYS A 109 10.54 0.37 4.50
C LYS A 109 10.14 -1.09 4.73
N ILE A 110 9.18 -1.56 3.93
CA ILE A 110 8.76 -2.96 3.96
C ILE A 110 9.86 -3.83 3.34
N ASP A 111 10.16 -4.96 3.97
CA ASP A 111 11.05 -5.96 3.38
C ASP A 111 10.43 -6.52 2.09
N ALA A 112 11.22 -6.68 1.03
CA ALA A 112 10.76 -7.24 -0.24
C ALA A 112 10.08 -8.60 -0.10
N LYS A 113 10.48 -9.44 0.86
CA LYS A 113 9.84 -10.73 1.14
C LYS A 113 8.43 -10.61 1.69
N ARG A 114 8.10 -9.44 2.25
CA ARG A 114 6.81 -9.13 2.89
C ARG A 114 5.91 -8.28 2.00
N ILE A 115 6.28 -7.92 0.77
CA ILE A 115 5.46 -6.99 -0.02
C ILE A 115 4.21 -7.66 -0.64
N GLY A 116 4.28 -8.96 -0.94
CA GLY A 116 3.23 -9.69 -1.65
C GLY A 116 1.83 -9.55 -1.03
N PRO A 117 1.66 -9.81 0.28
CA PRO A 117 0.35 -9.66 0.94
C PRO A 117 -0.21 -8.23 0.85
N ALA A 118 0.61 -7.20 1.09
CA ALA A 118 0.19 -5.81 0.94
C ALA A 118 -0.16 -5.45 -0.51
N SER A 119 0.60 -5.96 -1.49
CA SER A 119 0.30 -5.77 -2.91
C SER A 119 -1.05 -6.37 -3.30
N GLN A 120 -1.40 -7.53 -2.75
CA GLN A 120 -2.73 -8.12 -2.93
C GLN A 120 -3.83 -7.22 -2.33
N CYS A 121 -3.63 -6.70 -1.11
CA CYS A 121 -4.59 -5.77 -0.51
C CYS A 121 -4.72 -4.46 -1.31
N ALA A 122 -3.63 -3.97 -1.89
CA ALA A 122 -3.64 -2.79 -2.77
C ALA A 122 -4.47 -3.06 -4.04
N GLN A 123 -4.31 -4.23 -4.66
CA GLN A 123 -5.13 -4.64 -5.82
C GLN A 123 -6.61 -4.67 -5.47
N ASN A 124 -7.00 -5.25 -4.33
CA ASN A 124 -8.39 -5.24 -3.88
C ASN A 124 -8.96 -3.82 -3.73
N SER A 125 -8.20 -2.94 -3.09
CA SER A 125 -8.55 -1.52 -2.96
C SER A 125 -8.73 -0.85 -4.33
N MET A 126 -7.87 -1.16 -5.30
CA MET A 126 -8.01 -0.65 -6.67
C MET A 126 -9.27 -1.18 -7.37
N ILE A 127 -9.62 -2.46 -7.19
CA ILE A 127 -10.88 -3.04 -7.68
C ILE A 127 -12.06 -2.26 -7.10
N ALA A 128 -12.09 -2.04 -5.78
CA ALA A 128 -13.17 -1.29 -5.12
C ALA A 128 -13.34 0.12 -5.71
N GLY A 129 -12.22 0.82 -5.94
CA GLY A 129 -12.20 2.15 -6.52
C GLY A 129 -12.72 2.23 -7.96
N LEU A 130 -12.33 1.26 -8.80
CA LEU A 130 -12.81 1.18 -10.17
C LEU A 130 -14.28 0.73 -10.22
N ALA A 131 -14.68 -0.24 -9.39
CA ALA A 131 -16.06 -0.67 -9.27
C ALA A 131 -16.98 0.50 -8.89
N HIS A 132 -16.54 1.35 -7.96
CA HIS A 132 -17.29 2.56 -7.60
C HIS A 132 -17.34 3.53 -8.78
N THR A 133 -16.25 3.72 -9.51
CA THR A 133 -16.23 4.58 -10.70
C THR A 133 -17.26 4.09 -11.73
N TYR A 134 -17.33 2.78 -11.99
CA TYR A 134 -18.34 2.20 -12.88
C TYR A 134 -19.76 2.37 -12.37
N LYS A 135 -19.99 2.17 -11.06
CA LYS A 135 -21.29 2.42 -10.41
C LYS A 135 -21.72 3.87 -10.58
N SER A 136 -20.84 4.84 -10.31
CA SER A 136 -21.15 6.28 -10.46
C SER A 136 -21.46 6.68 -11.90
N LEU A 137 -20.92 5.95 -12.88
CA LEU A 137 -21.24 6.11 -14.30
C LEU A 137 -22.53 5.36 -14.72
N GLY A 138 -23.27 4.78 -13.79
CA GLY A 138 -24.50 4.03 -14.06
C GLY A 138 -24.27 2.65 -14.69
N THR A 139 -23.05 2.13 -14.67
CA THR A 139 -22.76 0.80 -15.22
C THR A 139 -23.47 -0.27 -14.37
N PRO A 140 -24.22 -1.21 -14.95
CA PRO A 140 -24.86 -2.28 -14.19
C PRO A 140 -23.83 -3.23 -13.54
N LYS A 141 -24.14 -3.72 -12.33
CA LYS A 141 -23.27 -4.61 -11.53
C LYS A 141 -22.73 -5.80 -12.34
N VAL A 142 -23.61 -6.48 -13.07
CA VAL A 142 -23.28 -7.64 -13.91
C VAL A 142 -22.25 -7.30 -15.00
N LYS A 143 -22.30 -6.07 -15.56
CA LYS A 143 -21.31 -5.61 -16.54
C LYS A 143 -19.98 -5.31 -15.87
N THR A 144 -19.98 -4.80 -14.64
CA THR A 144 -18.77 -4.52 -13.87
C THR A 144 -17.98 -5.78 -13.53
N TYR A 145 -18.62 -6.92 -13.20
CA TYR A 145 -17.90 -8.19 -13.02
C TYR A 145 -17.04 -8.57 -14.22
N LYS A 146 -17.54 -8.32 -15.45
CA LYS A 146 -16.81 -8.65 -16.68
C LYS A 146 -15.48 -7.89 -16.79
N ASN A 147 -15.42 -6.65 -16.29
CA ASN A 147 -14.20 -5.84 -16.28
C ASN A 147 -13.12 -6.40 -15.35
N PHE A 148 -13.48 -7.24 -14.38
CA PHE A 148 -12.56 -7.87 -13.43
C PHE A 148 -12.39 -9.37 -13.65
N SER A 149 -12.98 -9.91 -14.71
CA SER A 149 -12.94 -11.36 -15.02
C SER A 149 -11.52 -11.90 -15.24
N VAL A 150 -10.57 -11.04 -15.59
CA VAL A 150 -9.14 -11.38 -15.75
C VAL A 150 -8.52 -11.93 -14.46
N PHE A 151 -8.99 -11.51 -13.29
CA PHE A 151 -8.47 -11.97 -12.00
C PHE A 151 -8.97 -13.38 -11.62
N LYS A 152 -9.97 -13.92 -12.35
CA LYS A 152 -10.52 -15.28 -12.22
C LYS A 152 -10.79 -15.73 -10.77
N ASN A 153 -11.11 -14.81 -9.87
CA ASN A 153 -11.33 -15.09 -8.46
C ASN A 153 -12.69 -14.56 -7.99
N LYS A 154 -13.29 -15.24 -6.99
CA LYS A 154 -14.56 -14.80 -6.39
C LYS A 154 -14.43 -13.49 -5.62
N MET A 155 -13.22 -13.20 -5.12
CA MET A 155 -12.91 -12.00 -4.34
C MET A 155 -13.27 -10.72 -5.09
N SER A 156 -12.93 -10.62 -6.37
CA SER A 156 -13.26 -9.46 -7.20
C SER A 156 -14.77 -9.23 -7.32
N ASN A 157 -15.57 -10.30 -7.40
CA ASN A 157 -17.03 -10.18 -7.45
C ASN A 157 -17.61 -9.73 -6.11
N ASN A 158 -17.10 -10.27 -4.99
CA ASN A 158 -17.53 -9.85 -3.66
C ASN A 158 -17.27 -8.35 -3.43
N ILE A 159 -16.07 -7.86 -3.80
CA ILE A 159 -15.75 -6.43 -3.72
C ILE A 159 -16.72 -5.60 -4.57
N VAL A 160 -17.08 -6.07 -5.76
CA VAL A 160 -18.08 -5.40 -6.60
C VAL A 160 -19.46 -5.42 -5.95
N ASP A 161 -19.86 -6.51 -5.32
CA ASP A 161 -21.13 -6.60 -4.58
C ASP A 161 -21.19 -5.54 -3.48
N ASP A 162 -20.18 -5.53 -2.61
CA ASP A 162 -20.08 -4.60 -1.48
C ASP A 162 -20.13 -3.14 -1.94
N VAL A 163 -19.39 -2.80 -3.01
CA VAL A 163 -19.39 -1.45 -3.59
C VAL A 163 -20.75 -1.06 -4.18
N TYR A 164 -21.45 -1.99 -4.83
CA TYR A 164 -22.76 -1.70 -5.42
C TYR A 164 -23.86 -1.52 -4.38
N GLU A 165 -23.73 -2.16 -3.23
CA GLU A 165 -24.66 -2.04 -2.10
C GLU A 165 -24.34 -0.83 -1.20
N SER A 166 -23.07 -0.41 -1.17
CA SER A 166 -22.58 0.73 -0.39
C SER A 166 -23.17 2.10 -0.81
N ARG A 167 -23.23 3.05 0.12
CA ARG A 167 -23.54 4.48 -0.17
C ARG A 167 -22.33 5.39 -0.03
N TYR A 168 -21.17 4.83 0.29
CA TYR A 168 -19.95 5.60 0.55
C TYR A 168 -19.29 6.07 -0.74
N GLY A 169 -18.45 7.11 -0.62
CA GLY A 169 -17.73 7.66 -1.77
C GLY A 169 -16.59 6.75 -2.23
N ARG A 170 -16.02 7.08 -3.40
CA ARG A 170 -14.92 6.30 -4.01
C ARG A 170 -13.73 6.15 -3.05
N ALA A 171 -13.33 7.22 -2.37
CA ALA A 171 -12.18 7.16 -1.45
C ALA A 171 -12.47 6.24 -0.26
N ASP A 172 -13.69 6.31 0.29
CA ASP A 172 -14.10 5.53 1.45
C ASP A 172 -14.12 4.03 1.16
N VAL A 173 -14.77 3.60 0.06
CA VAL A 173 -14.83 2.16 -0.28
C VAL A 173 -13.45 1.58 -0.58
N LYS A 174 -12.52 2.39 -1.10
CA LYS A 174 -11.14 1.96 -1.33
C LYS A 174 -10.37 1.78 -0.04
N LEU A 175 -10.48 2.75 0.87
CA LEU A 175 -9.80 2.72 2.16
C LEU A 175 -10.39 1.65 3.07
N ASP A 176 -11.69 1.41 2.99
CA ASP A 176 -12.38 0.34 3.71
C ASP A 176 -11.89 -1.03 3.24
N GLU A 177 -11.84 -1.29 1.92
CA GLU A 177 -11.31 -2.55 1.38
C GLU A 177 -9.83 -2.74 1.73
N TRP A 178 -9.02 -1.68 1.58
CA TRP A 178 -7.61 -1.70 1.99
C TRP A 178 -7.46 -2.05 3.47
N SER A 179 -8.17 -1.35 4.35
CA SER A 179 -8.06 -1.52 5.80
C SER A 179 -8.56 -2.90 6.22
N SER A 180 -9.70 -3.35 5.69
CA SER A 180 -10.28 -4.66 5.98
C SER A 180 -9.38 -5.81 5.53
N CYS A 181 -8.66 -5.64 4.42
CA CYS A 181 -7.66 -6.61 3.99
C CYS A 181 -6.41 -6.58 4.88
N MET A 182 -5.87 -5.39 5.16
CA MET A 182 -4.63 -5.22 5.91
C MET A 182 -4.74 -5.55 7.40
N LEU A 183 -5.89 -5.31 8.04
CA LEU A 183 -6.09 -5.60 9.47
C LEU A 183 -5.96 -7.09 9.79
N LYS A 184 -6.26 -7.97 8.83
CA LYS A 184 -6.07 -9.43 8.98
C LYS A 184 -4.60 -9.84 9.04
N ILE A 185 -3.71 -8.93 8.64
CA ILE A 185 -2.26 -9.13 8.50
C ILE A 185 -1.49 -8.01 9.20
N THR A 186 -2.09 -7.32 10.17
CA THR A 186 -1.46 -6.28 10.99
C THR A 186 -1.60 -6.67 12.46
N THR A 187 -0.54 -6.54 13.26
CA THR A 187 -0.61 -6.73 14.72
C THR A 187 -1.03 -5.44 15.43
N GLU A 188 -1.84 -5.58 16.47
CA GLU A 188 -2.30 -4.47 17.32
C GLU A 188 -1.17 -3.72 18.04
#